data_AF-A0A6A3MRA4-F1
#
_entry.id   AF-A0A6A3MRA4-F1
#
_cell.length_a   1.000
_cell.length_b   1.000
_cell.length_c   1.000
_cell.angle_alpha   90.00
_cell.angle_beta   90.00
_cell.angle_gamma   90.00
#
_symmetry.space_group_name_H-M   'P 1'
#
loop_
_entity.id
_entity.type
_entity.pdbx_description
1 polymer ?
#
loop_
_entity_poly.entity_id
_entity_poly.type
_entity_poly.pdbx_seq_one_letter_code
_entity_poly.pdbx_strand_id
1 'polypeptide(L)'
;MQARHIGLDDGKKVLSVEVVTGSGERVVSTRAVMKQAPMAFVFTGQGSAAVNMDMDRYQESSVACEIWNRGDVTQHVRFLHPRDGAQEPEVHYGALWR
;
A
#
# COMPACT_ATOMS: atom_id res chain seq x y z
N MET A 1 13.07 -29.08 -14.36
CA MET A 1 12.53 -27.72 -14.62
C MET A 1 12.02 -27.15 -13.31
N GLN A 2 12.30 -25.88 -13.03
CA GLN A 2 11.84 -25.16 -11.85
C GLN A 2 11.22 -23.83 -12.26
N ALA A 3 10.12 -23.43 -11.61
CA ALA A 3 9.48 -22.14 -11.81
C ALA A 3 9.28 -21.46 -10.45
N ARG A 4 9.71 -20.20 -10.33
CA ARG A 4 9.64 -19.42 -9.08
C ARG A 4 8.90 -18.11 -9.34
N HIS A 5 7.93 -17.77 -8.49
CA HIS A 5 7.31 -16.45 -8.51
C HIS A 5 8.30 -15.41 -8.01
N ILE A 6 8.60 -14.42 -8.84
CA ILE A 6 9.62 -13.40 -8.55
C ILE A 6 9.06 -11.98 -8.45
N GLY A 7 7.78 -11.79 -8.75
CA GLY A 7 7.14 -10.48 -8.61
C GLY A 7 5.91 -10.31 -9.48
N LEU A 8 5.45 -9.07 -9.55
CA LEU A 8 4.29 -8.66 -10.34
C LEU A 8 4.69 -7.62 -11.39
N ASP A 9 3.97 -7.63 -12.50
CA ASP A 9 4.12 -6.70 -13.62
C ASP A 9 2.72 -6.35 -14.13
N ASP A 10 2.27 -5.13 -13.84
CA ASP A 10 0.91 -4.66 -14.17
C ASP A 10 -0.19 -5.66 -13.74
N GLY A 11 -0.11 -6.10 -12.47
CA GLY A 11 -1.05 -7.08 -11.89
C GLY A 11 -0.90 -8.51 -12.43
N LYS A 12 0.04 -8.79 -13.34
CA LYS A 12 0.36 -10.14 -13.83
C LYS A 12 1.48 -10.75 -12.99
N LYS A 13 1.42 -12.07 -12.76
CA LYS A 13 2.49 -12.79 -12.07
C LYS A 13 3.69 -12.93 -13.00
N VAL A 14 4.87 -12.72 -12.45
CA VAL A 14 6.13 -12.93 -13.12
C VAL A 14 6.81 -14.15 -12.54
N LEU A 15 7.11 -15.14 -13.38
CA LEU A 15 7.84 -16.34 -13.01
C LEU A 15 9.24 -16.34 -13.63
N SER A 16 10.25 -16.65 -12.83
CA SER A 16 11.54 -17.13 -13.35
C SER A 16 11.43 -18.61 -13.61
N VAL A 17 11.74 -19.04 -14.83
CA VAL A 17 11.69 -20.44 -15.25
C VAL A 17 13.09 -20.89 -15.64
N GLU A 18 13.55 -21.98 -15.02
CA GLU A 18 14.85 -22.59 -15.24
C GLU A 18 14.70 -24.06 -15.62
N VAL A 19 15.40 -24.48 -16.67
CA VAL A 19 15.51 -25.88 -17.05
C VAL A 19 16.96 -26.31 -16.88
N VAL A 20 17.15 -27.42 -16.18
CA VAL A 20 18.44 -28.05 -15.94
C VAL A 20 18.45 -29.45 -16.55
N THR A 21 19.60 -29.89 -17.03
CA THR A 21 19.84 -31.26 -17.49
C THR A 21 19.89 -32.23 -16.31
N GLY A 22 19.94 -33.54 -16.59
CA GLY A 22 20.17 -34.55 -15.55
C GLY A 22 21.52 -34.40 -14.80
N SER A 23 22.50 -33.73 -15.42
CA SER A 23 23.79 -33.40 -14.79
C SER A 23 23.77 -32.10 -13.97
N GLY A 24 22.64 -31.38 -13.93
CA GLY A 24 22.48 -30.13 -13.19
C GLY A 24 22.91 -28.88 -13.97
N GLU A 25 23.31 -29.00 -15.23
CA GLU A 25 23.66 -27.86 -16.08
C GLU A 25 22.40 -27.09 -16.48
N ARG A 26 22.39 -25.78 -16.28
CA ARG A 26 21.27 -24.90 -16.68
C ARG A 26 21.30 -24.65 -18.19
N VAL A 27 20.28 -25.12 -18.88
CA VAL A 27 20.14 -25.02 -20.34
C VAL A 27 19.15 -23.96 -20.79
N VAL A 28 18.17 -23.60 -19.94
CA VAL A 28 17.20 -22.54 -20.24
C VAL A 28 17.01 -21.66 -19.01
N SER A 29 16.95 -20.36 -19.23
CA SER A 29 16.52 -19.36 -18.25
C SER A 29 15.65 -18.32 -18.93
N THR A 30 14.41 -18.20 -18.48
CA THR A 30 13.43 -17.30 -19.10
C THR A 30 12.46 -16.72 -18.08
N ARG A 31 11.78 -15.64 -18.48
CA ARG A 31 10.73 -14.97 -17.70
C ARG A 31 9.38 -15.26 -18.35
N ALA A 32 8.43 -15.77 -17.56
CA ALA A 32 7.04 -15.93 -17.98
C ALA A 32 6.16 -14.88 -17.27
N VAL A 33 5.32 -14.20 -18.04
CA VAL A 33 4.32 -13.24 -17.52
C VAL A 33 2.94 -13.85 -17.70
N MET A 34 2.21 -14.04 -16.60
CA MET A 34 0.94 -14.76 -16.59
C MET A 34 -0.16 -13.98 -15.86
N LYS A 35 -1.39 -14.06 -16.37
CA LYS A 35 -2.56 -13.43 -15.74
C LYS A 35 -2.81 -14.02 -14.35
N GLN A 36 -3.19 -13.18 -13.40
CA GLN A 36 -3.71 -13.62 -12.10
C GLN A 36 -5.13 -14.19 -12.23
N ALA A 37 -5.55 -14.96 -11.23
CA ALA A 37 -6.95 -15.37 -11.12
C ALA A 37 -7.85 -14.12 -11.05
N PRO A 38 -9.10 -14.18 -11.55
CA PRO A 38 -10.05 -13.08 -11.40
C PRO A 38 -10.17 -12.65 -9.94
N MET A 39 -10.12 -11.34 -9.71
CA MET A 39 -10.10 -10.75 -8.37
C MET A 39 -10.97 -9.49 -8.32
N ALA A 40 -11.55 -9.23 -7.14
CA ALA A 40 -12.33 -8.04 -6.87
C ALA A 40 -11.80 -7.38 -5.58
N PHE A 41 -11.78 -6.04 -5.56
CA PHE A 41 -11.48 -5.25 -4.38
C PHE A 41 -12.78 -4.77 -3.76
N VAL A 42 -13.02 -5.10 -2.49
CA VAL A 42 -14.19 -4.66 -1.73
C VAL A 42 -13.70 -3.89 -0.52
N PHE A 43 -14.20 -2.66 -0.36
CA PHE A 43 -13.78 -1.74 0.69
C PHE A 43 -14.78 -1.77 1.84
N THR A 44 -14.30 -1.78 3.08
CA THR A 44 -15.15 -1.77 4.27
C THR A 44 -15.82 -0.42 4.46
N GLY A 45 -17.04 -0.44 5.02
CA GLY A 45 -17.79 0.75 5.37
C GLY A 45 -17.51 1.27 6.78
N GLN A 46 -18.34 2.21 7.22
CA GLN A 46 -18.33 2.72 8.59
C GLN A 46 -18.50 1.63 9.65
N GLY A 47 -17.89 1.81 10.82
CA GLY A 47 -17.95 0.87 11.95
C GLY A 47 -16.77 -0.11 12.05
N SER A 48 -15.91 -0.19 11.02
CA SER A 48 -14.68 -1.00 11.06
C SER A 48 -13.43 -0.23 11.51
N ALA A 49 -13.55 1.08 11.77
CA ALA A 49 -12.42 1.92 12.12
C ALA A 49 -11.94 1.66 13.56
N ALA A 50 -10.62 1.64 13.76
CA ALA A 50 -9.97 1.48 15.05
C ALA A 50 -8.93 2.59 15.29
N VAL A 51 -8.64 2.90 16.56
CA VAL A 51 -7.55 3.81 16.93
C VAL A 51 -6.22 3.23 16.42
N ASN A 52 -5.37 4.07 15.83
CA ASN A 52 -4.10 3.69 15.20
C ASN A 52 -4.21 2.73 14.00
N MET A 53 -5.40 2.60 13.39
CA MET A 53 -5.53 1.83 12.15
C MET A 53 -4.57 2.37 11.08
N ASP A 54 -3.89 1.45 10.39
CA ASP A 54 -2.93 1.71 9.30
C ASP A 54 -1.64 2.48 9.66
N MET A 55 -1.38 2.78 10.93
CA MET A 55 -0.15 3.49 11.33
C MET A 55 1.13 2.66 11.16
N ASP A 56 1.06 1.33 11.30
CA ASP A 56 2.18 0.45 10.95
C ASP A 56 2.55 0.59 9.47
N ARG A 57 1.52 0.63 8.60
CA ARG A 57 1.72 0.77 7.14
C ARG A 57 2.18 2.17 6.75
N TYR A 58 1.77 3.19 7.50
CA TYR A 58 2.30 4.55 7.37
C TYR A 58 3.82 4.58 7.60
N GLN A 59 4.32 3.87 8.61
CA GLN A 59 5.75 3.82 8.92
C GLN A 59 6.56 3.01 7.90
N GLU A 60 6.01 1.89 7.41
CA GLU A 60 6.73 0.96 6.53
C GLU A 60 6.72 1.35 5.05
N SER A 61 5.68 2.07 4.59
CA SER A 61 5.47 2.34 3.16
C SER A 61 5.52 3.84 2.86
N SER A 62 6.52 4.26 2.09
CA SER A 62 6.64 5.64 1.59
C SER A 62 5.40 6.09 0.82
N VAL A 63 4.79 5.20 0.04
CA VAL A 63 3.56 5.48 -0.72
C VAL A 63 2.37 5.69 0.23
N ALA A 64 2.24 4.86 1.26
CA ALA A 64 1.17 5.06 2.26
C ALA A 64 1.36 6.39 3.00
N CYS A 65 2.59 6.66 3.46
CA CYS A 65 2.98 7.90 4.12
C CYS A 65 2.63 9.15 3.28
N GLU A 66 2.98 9.15 1.99
CA GLU A 66 2.65 10.25 1.09
C GLU A 66 1.14 10.48 0.95
N ILE A 67 0.35 9.42 0.81
CA ILE A 67 -1.12 9.50 0.71
C ILE A 67 -1.71 10.13 1.98
N TRP A 68 -1.26 9.67 3.16
CA TRP A 68 -1.69 10.21 4.45
C TRP A 68 -1.31 11.69 4.59
N ASN A 69 -0.05 12.04 4.32
CA ASN A 69 0.43 13.42 4.40
C ASN A 69 -0.36 14.37 3.50
N ARG A 70 -0.71 13.94 2.27
CA ARG A 70 -1.57 14.73 1.37
C ARG A 70 -2.98 14.92 1.93
N GLY A 71 -3.53 13.89 2.58
CA GLY A 71 -4.81 13.95 3.27
C GLY A 71 -4.79 14.98 4.41
N ASP A 72 -3.77 14.93 5.27
CA ASP A 72 -3.61 15.82 6.41
C ASP A 72 -3.51 17.28 5.98
N VAL A 73 -2.69 17.60 4.97
CA VAL A 73 -2.56 18.98 4.45
C VAL A 73 -3.92 19.49 3.95
N THR A 74 -4.68 18.64 3.25
CA THR A 74 -6.01 19.00 2.73
C THR A 74 -7.03 19.20 3.86
N GLN A 75 -6.97 18.38 4.91
CA GLN A 75 -7.85 18.48 6.06
C GLN A 75 -7.58 19.76 6.87
N HIS A 76 -6.32 20.13 7.08
CA HIS A 76 -5.96 21.36 7.81
C HIS A 76 -6.50 22.63 7.12
N VAL A 77 -6.54 22.67 5.79
CA VAL A 77 -7.10 23.81 5.04
C VAL A 77 -8.61 23.92 5.21
N ARG A 78 -9.33 22.81 5.43
CA ARG A 78 -10.80 22.81 5.56
C ARG A 78 -11.30 23.31 6.92
N PHE A 79 -10.49 23.22 7.97
CA PHE A 79 -10.84 23.69 9.31
C PHE A 79 -10.67 25.21 9.52
N LEU A 80 -10.14 25.95 8.52
CA LEU A 80 -9.89 27.40 8.62
C LEU A 80 -11.05 28.30 8.13
N HIS A 81 -12.26 27.77 7.94
CA HIS A 81 -13.45 28.60 7.68
C HIS A 81 -14.31 28.75 8.96
N PRO A 82 -14.31 29.92 9.63
CA PRO A 82 -15.18 30.15 10.77
C PRO A 82 -16.60 30.42 10.27
N ARG A 83 -17.57 29.62 10.73
CA ARG A 83 -18.97 30.06 10.83
C ARG A 83 -19.24 30.30 12.31
N ASP A 84 -19.67 31.51 12.58
CA ASP A 84 -19.93 32.07 13.90
C ASP A 84 -20.70 31.11 14.82
N GLY A 85 -20.21 30.98 16.06
CA GLY A 85 -21.04 30.56 17.20
C GLY A 85 -20.96 29.10 17.68
N ALA A 86 -19.84 28.39 17.51
CA ALA A 86 -19.60 27.15 18.26
C ALA A 86 -18.32 27.26 19.09
N GLN A 87 -18.44 26.87 20.37
CA GLN A 87 -17.36 26.71 21.34
C GLN A 87 -16.10 26.12 20.67
N GLU A 88 -14.95 26.77 20.84
CA GLU A 88 -13.69 26.38 20.19
C GLU A 88 -13.39 24.89 20.45
N PRO A 89 -13.12 24.06 19.42
CA PRO A 89 -12.43 22.82 19.66
C PRO A 89 -11.00 23.18 20.05
N GLU A 90 -10.62 22.93 21.30
CA GLU A 90 -9.24 23.01 21.75
C GLU A 90 -8.43 21.95 21.00
N VAL A 91 -7.76 22.39 19.93
CA VAL A 91 -6.94 21.52 19.10
C VAL A 91 -5.53 21.45 19.68
N HIS A 92 -5.24 20.42 20.44
CA HIS A 92 -3.87 20.10 20.85
C HIS A 92 -3.10 19.43 19.70
N TYR A 93 -2.41 20.24 18.88
CA TYR A 93 -1.29 19.75 18.06
C TYR A 93 0.00 19.88 18.88
N GLY A 94 0.26 18.89 19.73
CA GLY A 94 1.47 18.81 20.56
C GLY A 94 2.20 17.50 20.38
N ALA A 95 3.08 17.45 19.36
CA ALA A 95 4.22 16.55 19.13
C ALA A 95 4.25 16.23 17.63
N LEU A 96 4.73 17.12 16.76
CA LEU A 96 6.16 17.41 16.60
C LEU A 96 6.97 16.11 16.72
N TRP A 97 6.99 15.37 15.61
CA TRP A 97 8.08 14.52 15.14
C TRP A 97 9.34 14.61 16.00
N ARG A 98 9.48 13.67 16.94
CA ARG A 98 10.76 13.28 17.51
C ARG A 98 10.74 11.81 17.89
#